data_AF-A0A7J4FZY2-F1
#
_entry.id   AF-A0A7J4FZY2-F1
#
_cell.length_a   1.000
_cell.length_b   1.000
_cell.length_c   1.000
_cell.angle_alpha   90.00
_cell.angle_beta   90.00
_cell.angle_gamma   90.00
#
_symmetry.space_group_name_H-M   'P 1'
#
loop_
_entity.id
_entity.type
_entity.pdbx_description
1 polymer ?
#
loop_
_entity_poly.entity_id
_entity_poly.type
_entity_poly.pdbx_seq_one_letter_code
_entity_poly.pdbx_strand_id
1 'polypeptide(L)' 'MSDKVKIEISKDVYELLVKTVEESQGEFKSPEELLEFIVKETLGEEEEAYTPEEEEEIKNRLRSLGYL' A
#
# COMPACT_ATOMS: atom_id res chain seq x y z
N MET A 1 -7.68 8.58 -14.30
CA MET A 1 -6.68 7.78 -15.04
C MET A 1 -5.38 8.00 -14.31
N SER A 2 -4.72 6.96 -13.82
CA SER A 2 -3.49 7.14 -13.05
C SER A 2 -2.38 7.59 -14.00
N ASP A 3 -1.90 8.82 -13.82
CA ASP A 3 -0.72 9.32 -14.50
C ASP A 3 0.49 8.45 -14.10
N LYS A 4 1.20 7.89 -15.09
CA LYS A 4 2.40 7.08 -14.87
C LYS A 4 3.65 7.88 -15.24
N VAL A 5 4.62 7.89 -14.35
CA VAL A 5 5.94 8.50 -14.57
C VAL A 5 6.97 7.40 -14.80
N LYS A 6 7.90 7.62 -15.73
CA LYS A 6 9.05 6.72 -15.92
C LYS A 6 10.16 7.08 -14.95
N ILE A 7 10.67 6.08 -14.24
CA ILE A 7 11.84 6.21 -13.36
C ILE A 7 12.92 5.25 -13.84
N GLU A 8 14.17 5.64 -13.70
CA GLU A 8 15.31 4.77 -13.97
C GLU A 8 15.81 4.17 -12.65
N ILE A 9 15.96 2.85 -12.62
CA ILE A 9 16.48 2.11 -11.47
C ILE A 9 17.69 1.29 -11.93
N SER A 10 18.58 0.96 -10.99
CA SER A 10 19.70 0.07 -11.27
C SER A 10 19.22 -1.30 -11.72
N LYS A 11 19.95 -1.92 -12.65
CA LYS A 11 19.60 -3.24 -13.20
C LYS A 11 19.44 -4.31 -12.11
N ASP A 12 20.29 -4.29 -11.10
CA ASP A 12 20.28 -5.26 -9.99
C ASP A 12 18.95 -5.23 -9.22
N VAL A 13 18.40 -4.03 -8.99
CA VAL A 13 17.10 -3.84 -8.33
C VAL A 13 15.97 -4.35 -9.21
N TYR A 14 16.03 -4.12 -10.53
CA TYR A 14 15.03 -4.66 -11.45
C TYR A 14 15.04 -6.19 -11.48
N GLU A 15 16.22 -6.81 -11.53
CA GLU A 15 16.36 -8.28 -11.48
C GLU A 15 15.80 -8.86 -10.17
N LEU A 16 16.01 -8.18 -9.04
CA LEU A 16 15.41 -8.55 -7.77
C LEU A 16 13.88 -8.49 -7.82
N LEU A 17 13.30 -7.43 -8.37
CA LEU A 17 11.84 -7.30 -8.52
C LEU A 17 11.26 -8.41 -9.41
N VAL A 18 11.90 -8.71 -10.54
CA VAL A 18 11.45 -9.78 -11.44
C VAL A 18 11.45 -11.13 -10.72
N LYS A 19 12.54 -11.45 -10.01
CA LYS A 19 12.64 -12.70 -9.26
C LYS A 19 11.55 -12.81 -8.20
N THR A 20 11.31 -11.73 -7.45
CA THR A 20 10.24 -11.69 -6.44
C THR A 20 8.86 -11.89 -7.06
N VAL A 21 8.59 -11.30 -8.24
CA VAL A 21 7.32 -11.51 -8.97
C VAL A 21 7.18 -12.98 -9.40
N GLU A 22 8.24 -13.61 -9.90
CA GLU A 22 8.22 -15.04 -10.27
C GLU A 22 7.99 -15.95 -9.05
N GLU A 23 8.60 -15.63 -7.91
CA GLU A 23 8.44 -16.36 -6.65
C GLU A 23 7.08 -16.13 -5.98
N SER A 24 6.41 -15.01 -6.28
CA SER A 24 5.13 -14.61 -5.68
C SER A 24 3.91 -15.45 -6.12
N GLN A 25 4.11 -16.48 -6.96
CA GLN A 25 3.08 -17.40 -7.45
C GLN A 25 1.82 -16.71 -8.04
N GLY A 26 1.99 -15.53 -8.62
CA GLY A 26 0.91 -14.77 -9.25
C GLY A 26 0.22 -13.74 -8.37
N GLU A 27 0.76 -13.46 -7.16
CA GLU A 27 0.32 -12.33 -6.33
C GLU A 27 0.56 -10.98 -7.03
N PHE A 28 1.69 -10.85 -7.74
CA PHE A 28 1.99 -9.69 -8.57
C PHE A 28 2.05 -10.08 -10.05
N LYS A 29 1.50 -9.24 -10.93
CA LYS A 29 1.46 -9.48 -12.38
C LYS A 29 2.63 -8.83 -13.10
N SER A 30 3.29 -7.84 -12.49
CA SER A 30 4.46 -7.20 -13.07
C SER A 30 5.40 -6.60 -12.01
N PRO A 31 6.70 -6.39 -12.35
CA PRO A 31 7.65 -5.73 -11.47
C PRO A 31 7.22 -4.32 -11.03
N GLU A 32 6.50 -3.60 -11.89
CA GLU A 32 5.96 -2.28 -11.58
C GLU A 32 4.88 -2.33 -10.51
N GLU A 33 4.02 -3.35 -10.51
CA GLU A 33 2.98 -3.54 -9.50
C GLU A 33 3.58 -3.82 -8.13
N LEU A 34 4.59 -4.70 -8.08
CA LEU A 34 5.35 -4.98 -6.86
C LEU A 34 6.08 -3.73 -6.37
N LEU A 35 6.74 -2.98 -7.26
CA LEU A 35 7.45 -1.76 -6.88
C LEU A 35 6.49 -0.69 -6.34
N GLU A 36 5.34 -0.51 -6.98
CA GLU A 36 4.31 0.42 -6.51
C GLU A 36 3.76 0.01 -5.15
N PHE A 37 3.54 -1.30 -4.92
CA PHE A 37 3.14 -1.84 -3.62
C PHE A 37 4.18 -1.56 -2.54
N ILE A 38 5.45 -1.92 -2.77
CA ILE A 38 6.54 -1.69 -1.81
C ILE A 38 6.69 -0.21 -1.50
N VAL A 39 6.64 0.65 -2.52
CA VAL A 39 6.74 2.11 -2.35
C VAL A 39 5.56 2.64 -1.54
N LYS A 40 4.33 2.18 -1.80
CA LYS A 40 3.16 2.58 -1.01
C LYS A 40 3.19 2.02 0.41
N GLU A 41 3.69 0.82 0.63
CA GLU A 41 3.77 0.24 1.98
C GLU A 41 4.91 0.84 2.80
N THR A 42 6.01 1.23 2.15
CA THR A 42 7.20 1.79 2.81
C THR A 42 7.14 3.31 2.96
N LEU A 43 6.65 4.01 1.93
CA LEU A 43 6.62 5.47 1.85
C LEU A 43 5.20 6.04 1.84
N GLY A 44 4.19 5.22 1.52
CA GLY A 44 2.82 5.62 1.81
C GLY A 44 2.66 5.61 3.31
N GLU A 45 2.20 6.76 3.81
CA GLU A 45 1.78 6.89 5.19
C GLU A 45 0.82 5.74 5.48
N GLU A 46 1.07 5.00 6.57
CA GLU A 46 0.09 4.10 7.19
C GLU A 46 -1.26 4.79 7.06
N GLU A 47 -2.26 4.15 6.43
CA GLU A 47 -3.64 4.66 6.43
C GLU A 47 -3.90 5.15 7.86
N GLU A 48 -4.06 6.47 8.02
CA GLU A 48 -3.97 7.18 9.29
C GLU A 48 -4.53 6.31 10.40
N ALA A 49 -3.66 5.73 11.23
CA ALA A 49 -4.11 5.11 12.46
C ALA A 49 -4.84 6.21 13.21
N TYR A 50 -6.18 6.11 13.25
CA TYR A 50 -7.02 7.14 13.83
C TYR A 50 -6.40 7.57 15.15
N THR A 51 -6.17 8.87 15.29
CA THR A 51 -5.72 9.39 16.57
C THR A 51 -6.73 8.97 17.64
N PRO A 52 -6.31 8.83 18.91
CA PRO A 52 -7.24 8.44 19.98
C PRO A 52 -8.53 9.29 20.03
N GLU A 53 -8.47 10.56 19.59
CA GLU A 53 -9.64 11.44 19.45
C GLU A 53 -10.59 10.99 18.32
N GLU A 54 -10.07 10.63 17.16
CA GLU A 54 -10.87 10.16 16.02
C GLU A 54 -11.52 8.80 16.31
N GLU A 55 -10.84 7.92 17.04
CA GLU A 55 -11.45 6.67 17.52
C GLU A 55 -12.62 6.92 18.49
N GLU A 56 -12.52 7.94 19.35
CA GLU A 56 -13.61 8.31 20.26
C GLU A 56 -14.81 8.89 19.50
N GLU A 57 -14.57 9.72 18.48
CA GLU A 57 -15.65 10.22 17.62
C GLU A 57 -16.36 9.09 16.87
N ILE A 58 -15.60 8.12 16.35
CA ILE A 58 -16.16 6.93 15.71
C ILE A 58 -16.96 6.10 16.72
N LYS A 59 -16.44 5.88 17.94
CA LYS A 59 -17.17 5.18 19.02
C LYS A 59 -18.46 5.89 19.41
N ASN A 60 -18.46 7.22 19.47
CA ASN A 60 -19.65 8.02 19.78
C ASN A 60 -20.69 7.93 18.65
N ARG A 61 -20.24 7.98 17.40
CA ARG A 61 -21.10 7.80 16.22
C ARG A 61 -21.70 6.39 16.16
N LEU A 62 -20.90 5.36 16.43
CA LEU A 62 -21.36 3.97 16.46
C LEU A 62 -22.39 3.72 17.58
N ARG A 63 -22.19 4.30 18.78
CA ARG A 63 -23.18 4.29 19.87
C ARG A 63 -24.47 5.00 19.48
N SER A 64 -24.37 6.17 18.82
CA SER A 64 -25.55 6.92 18.35
C SER A 64 -26.35 6.16 17.30
N LEU A 65 -25.70 5.28 16.54
CA LEU A 65 -26.32 4.46 15.51
C LEU A 65 -26.77 3.08 16.04
N GLY A 66 -26.48 2.77 17.31
CA GLY A 66 -26.90 1.52 17.98
C GLY A 66 -26.10 0.28 17.59
N TYR A 67 -24.90 0.46 17.05
CA TYR A 67 -24.00 -0.65 16.69
C TYR A 67 -23.10 -1.10 17.87
N LEU A 68 -23.13 -0.35 18.98
CA LEU A 68 -22.39 -0.54 20.23
C LEU A 68 -23.32 -0.20 21.41
#